data_AF-A0AAV3ZRH3-F1
#
_entry.id   AF-A0AAV3ZRH3-F1
#
_cell.length_a   1.000
_cell.length_b   1.000
_cell.length_c   1.000
_cell.angle_alpha   90.00
_cell.angle_beta   90.00
_cell.angle_gamma   90.00
#
_symmetry.space_group_name_H-M   'P 1'
#
loop_
_entity.id
_entity.type
_entity.pdbx_description
1 polymer ?
#
loop_
_entity_poly.entity_id
_entity_poly.type
_entity_poly.pdbx_seq_one_letter_code
_entity_poly.pdbx_strand_id
1 'polypeptide(L)'
;MRVLFPLVHSYYSANILKSAGFDVNLAIWLSLIPFTVNFLATFIGLWAVEAVGRTKALAASFLAIAVALWVLVGAFLPVYTHPQVTSYLYDLQTTGECTRIENCWECTRNADCGFCAVEPGFDKATCVSRGPDKVASLFAKEGRCSKDAYGNFKGGKNLIYTYGYCPSPYSWLAVVGLILFVLGFAPGAGPMPWTINAEIYPLWCRSVANSIATLCNWASNYLVSISFLTVTKAITSWGQCLKFKV
;
A
#
# COMPACT_ATOMS: atom_id res chain seq x y z
N MET A 1 16.58 13.85 16.78
CA MET A 1 15.94 14.37 15.54
C MET A 1 15.64 13.22 14.55
N ARG A 2 15.00 12.13 15.00
CA ARG A 2 14.79 10.88 14.23
C ARG A 2 13.33 10.66 13.77
N VAL A 3 12.46 11.67 13.88
CA VAL A 3 11.01 11.41 13.99
C VAL A 3 10.22 11.65 12.69
N LEU A 4 10.81 12.17 11.61
CA LEU A 4 10.01 12.61 10.44
C LEU A 4 10.05 11.79 9.15
N PHE A 5 11.10 11.01 8.88
CA PHE A 5 11.03 10.00 7.81
C PHE A 5 9.95 8.92 8.09
N PRO A 6 9.68 8.54 9.36
CA PRO A 6 8.53 7.72 9.69
C PRO A 6 7.19 8.38 9.35
N LEU A 7 7.05 9.72 9.35
CA LEU A 7 5.74 10.36 9.22
C LEU A 7 5.12 10.16 7.84
N VAL A 8 5.87 10.32 6.74
CA VAL A 8 5.31 10.09 5.39
C VAL A 8 4.90 8.62 5.22
N HIS A 9 5.72 7.71 5.72
CA HIS A 9 5.36 6.29 5.79
C HIS A 9 4.13 6.07 6.69
N SER A 10 4.02 6.69 7.87
CA SER A 10 2.85 6.59 8.75
C SER A 10 1.58 7.14 8.11
N TYR A 11 1.62 8.34 7.53
CA TYR A 11 0.46 9.03 6.95
C TYR A 11 -0.07 8.32 5.69
N TYR A 12 0.80 7.69 4.90
CA TYR A 12 0.41 7.01 3.67
C TYR A 12 0.40 5.48 3.77
N SER A 13 0.95 4.87 4.82
CA SER A 13 0.99 3.40 4.99
C SER A 13 -0.41 2.78 4.98
N ALA A 14 -1.37 3.39 5.67
CA ALA A 14 -2.75 2.93 5.67
C ALA A 14 -3.34 2.97 4.25
N ASN A 15 -3.03 4.01 3.47
CA ASN A 15 -3.48 4.12 2.07
C ASN A 15 -2.77 3.11 1.15
N ILE A 16 -1.49 2.83 1.39
CA ILE A 16 -0.72 1.82 0.64
C ILE A 16 -1.25 0.41 0.93
N LEU A 17 -1.47 0.07 2.19
CA LEU A 17 -2.02 -1.22 2.61
C LEU A 17 -3.47 -1.39 2.15
N LYS A 18 -4.26 -0.31 2.18
CA LYS A 18 -5.60 -0.29 1.59
C LYS A 18 -5.54 -0.53 0.07
N SER A 19 -4.59 0.10 -0.63
CA SER A 19 -4.39 -0.14 -2.07
C SER A 19 -3.90 -1.57 -2.37
N ALA A 20 -3.20 -2.20 -1.42
CA ALA A 20 -2.79 -3.60 -1.51
C ALA A 20 -3.95 -4.59 -1.24
N GLY A 21 -5.13 -4.11 -0.80
CA GLY A 21 -6.33 -4.94 -0.64
C GLY A 21 -6.72 -5.27 0.80
N PHE A 22 -6.07 -4.67 1.79
CA PHE A 22 -6.46 -4.87 3.19
C PHE A 22 -7.63 -3.99 3.60
N ASP A 23 -8.47 -4.53 4.48
CA ASP A 23 -9.50 -3.75 5.18
C ASP A 23 -8.88 -2.59 5.96
N VAL A 24 -9.61 -1.48 6.11
CA VAL A 24 -9.14 -0.28 6.80
C VAL A 24 -8.72 -0.57 8.25
N ASN A 25 -9.49 -1.38 8.98
CA ASN A 25 -9.20 -1.69 10.37
C ASN A 25 -7.94 -2.57 10.50
N LEU A 26 -7.83 -3.58 9.63
CA LEU A 26 -6.66 -4.45 9.60
C LEU A 26 -5.41 -3.69 9.13
N ALA A 27 -5.53 -2.80 8.15
CA ALA A 27 -4.46 -1.97 7.63
C ALA A 27 -3.86 -1.06 8.73
N ILE A 28 -4.68 -0.53 9.63
CA ILE A 28 -4.20 0.26 10.78
C ILE A 28 -3.30 -0.62 11.68
N TRP A 29 -3.73 -1.83 12.02
CA TRP A 29 -2.91 -2.73 12.84
C TRP A 29 -1.65 -3.22 12.12
N LEU A 30 -1.75 -3.53 10.83
CA LEU A 30 -0.60 -3.93 10.00
C LEU A 30 0.43 -2.82 9.85
N SER A 31 0.03 -1.55 9.92
CA SER A 31 0.95 -0.41 9.87
C SER A 31 1.91 -0.37 11.07
N LEU A 32 1.58 -1.04 12.18
CA LEU A 32 2.45 -1.16 13.35
C LEU A 32 3.67 -2.05 13.08
N ILE A 33 3.52 -3.06 12.21
CA ILE A 33 4.56 -4.06 11.95
C ILE A 33 5.84 -3.41 11.41
N PRO A 34 5.81 -2.54 10.37
CA PRO A 34 6.99 -1.81 9.93
C PRO A 34 7.71 -1.03 11.03
N PHE A 35 7.01 -0.45 12.02
CA PHE A 35 7.66 0.28 13.10
C PHE A 35 8.39 -0.66 14.06
N THR A 36 7.74 -1.77 14.45
CA THR A 36 8.36 -2.78 15.30
C THR A 36 9.57 -3.40 14.61
N VAL A 37 9.45 -3.73 13.32
CA VAL A 37 10.55 -4.24 12.52
C VAL A 37 11.66 -3.21 12.42
N ASN A 38 11.37 -1.93 12.14
CA ASN A 38 12.38 -0.88 12.06
C ASN A 38 13.17 -0.74 13.37
N PHE A 39 12.45 -0.76 14.50
CA PHE A 39 13.06 -0.69 15.82
C PHE A 39 14.05 -1.85 16.04
N LEU A 40 13.62 -3.09 15.80
CA LEU A 40 14.48 -4.28 15.94
C LEU A 40 15.64 -4.29 14.94
N ALA A 41 15.35 -3.94 13.68
CA ALA A 41 16.33 -3.88 12.59
C ALA A 41 17.40 -2.83 12.82
N THR A 42 17.11 -1.78 13.61
CA THR A 42 18.11 -0.77 13.97
C THR A 42 19.21 -1.37 14.86
N PHE A 43 18.90 -2.28 15.78
CA PHE A 43 19.90 -2.95 16.62
C PHE A 43 20.76 -3.93 15.81
N ILE A 44 20.10 -4.73 14.96
CA ILE A 44 20.79 -5.66 14.04
C ILE A 44 21.68 -4.87 13.07
N GLY A 45 21.16 -3.73 12.59
CA GLY A 45 21.87 -2.83 11.70
C GLY A 45 23.09 -2.19 12.35
N LEU A 46 23.01 -1.81 13.62
CA LEU A 46 24.15 -1.27 14.36
C LEU A 46 25.29 -2.30 14.42
N TRP A 47 24.96 -3.55 14.78
CA TRP A 47 25.93 -4.65 14.78
C TRP A 47 26.51 -4.91 13.38
N ALA A 48 25.67 -4.92 12.34
CA ALA A 48 26.11 -5.15 10.96
C ALA A 48 27.04 -4.03 10.44
N VAL A 49 26.79 -2.77 10.82
CA VAL A 49 27.63 -1.63 10.43
C VAL A 49 29.01 -1.73 11.07
N GLU A 50 29.08 -2.14 12.33
CA GLU A 50 30.34 -2.35 13.05
C GLU A 50 31.18 -3.48 12.41
N ALA A 51 30.53 -4.53 11.88
CA ALA A 51 31.21 -5.65 11.24
C ALA A 51 31.66 -5.39 9.79
N VAL A 52 30.83 -4.71 8.98
CA VAL A 52 31.03 -4.57 7.52
C VAL A 52 31.76 -3.28 7.14
N GLY A 53 31.78 -2.29 8.04
CA GLY A 53 32.32 -0.96 7.80
C GLY A 53 31.32 -0.03 7.10
N ARG A 54 31.43 1.26 7.40
CA ARG A 54 30.39 2.28 7.15
C ARG A 54 30.03 2.48 5.67
N THR A 55 31.02 2.56 4.79
CA THR A 55 30.82 2.82 3.36
C THR A 55 30.22 1.61 2.64
N LYS A 56 30.66 0.41 3.02
CA LYS A 56 30.15 -0.86 2.46
C LYS A 56 28.73 -1.14 2.97
N ALA A 57 28.44 -0.81 4.22
CA ALA A 57 27.09 -0.89 4.78
C ALA A 57 26.10 0.03 4.05
N LEU A 58 26.51 1.26 3.72
CA LEU A 58 25.66 2.19 2.95
C LEU A 58 25.37 1.65 1.54
N ALA A 59 26.41 1.17 0.82
CA ALA A 59 26.24 0.59 -0.51
C ALA A 59 25.36 -0.68 -0.49
N ALA A 60 25.58 -1.56 0.49
CA ALA A 60 24.77 -2.77 0.68
C ALA A 60 23.30 -2.44 0.95
N SER A 61 23.01 -1.40 1.75
CA SER A 61 21.63 -0.93 1.97
C SER A 61 20.96 -0.43 0.71
N PHE A 62 21.64 0.34 -0.15
CA PHE A 62 21.06 0.76 -1.43
C PHE A 62 20.74 -0.41 -2.36
N LEU A 63 21.61 -1.42 -2.41
CA LEU A 63 21.34 -2.66 -3.14
C LEU A 63 20.14 -3.42 -2.55
N ALA A 64 20.07 -3.56 -1.23
CA ALA A 64 18.95 -4.20 -0.54
C ALA A 64 17.63 -3.46 -0.79
N ILE A 65 17.64 -2.12 -0.76
CA ILE A 65 16.47 -1.29 -1.09
C ILE A 65 16.05 -1.51 -2.55
N ALA A 66 16.98 -1.53 -3.49
CA ALA A 66 16.67 -1.75 -4.90
C ALA A 66 16.01 -3.13 -5.10
N VAL A 67 16.56 -4.19 -4.49
CA VAL A 67 15.98 -5.54 -4.54
C VAL A 67 14.60 -5.57 -3.91
N ALA A 68 14.42 -4.94 -2.74
CA ALA A 68 13.12 -4.88 -2.07
C ALA A 68 12.06 -4.14 -2.90
N LEU A 69 12.44 -3.07 -3.60
CA LEU A 69 11.55 -2.35 -4.52
C LEU A 69 11.14 -3.22 -5.72
N TRP A 70 12.08 -3.99 -6.29
CA TRP A 70 11.75 -4.96 -7.35
C TRP A 70 10.78 -6.05 -6.88
N VAL A 71 10.99 -6.58 -5.66
CA VAL A 71 10.08 -7.55 -5.04
C VAL A 71 8.70 -6.94 -4.82
N LEU A 72 8.62 -5.69 -4.35
CA LEU A 72 7.35 -4.97 -4.18
C LEU A 72 6.61 -4.81 -5.51
N VAL A 73 7.30 -4.35 -6.57
CA VAL A 73 6.70 -4.24 -7.91
C VAL A 73 6.15 -5.60 -8.38
N GLY A 74 6.93 -6.68 -8.19
CA GLY A 74 6.48 -8.03 -8.50
C GLY A 74 5.28 -8.49 -7.67
N ALA A 75 5.21 -8.13 -6.39
CA ALA A 75 4.13 -8.47 -5.48
C ALA A 75 2.79 -7.79 -5.84
N PHE A 76 2.84 -6.57 -6.40
CA PHE A 76 1.63 -5.85 -6.81
C PHE A 76 1.00 -6.39 -8.11
N LEU A 77 1.76 -7.12 -8.95
CA LEU A 77 1.23 -7.71 -10.18
C LEU A 77 0.05 -8.69 -9.94
N PRO A 78 0.19 -9.74 -9.09
CA PRO A 78 -0.91 -10.66 -8.83
C PRO A 78 -2.06 -10.02 -8.01
N VAL A 79 -1.75 -9.04 -7.16
CA VAL A 79 -2.77 -8.27 -6.41
C VAL A 79 -3.62 -7.42 -7.35
N TYR A 80 -3.04 -6.93 -8.44
CA TYR A 80 -3.77 -6.15 -9.44
C TYR A 80 -4.59 -7.02 -10.41
N THR A 81 -4.17 -8.27 -10.64
CA THR A 81 -4.90 -9.21 -11.51
C THR A 81 -6.00 -9.99 -10.78
N HIS A 82 -5.98 -10.08 -9.45
CA HIS A 82 -7.01 -10.78 -8.68
C HIS A 82 -7.57 -9.89 -7.57
N PRO A 83 -8.89 -9.85 -7.36
CA PRO A 83 -9.94 -10.70 -7.95
C PRO A 83 -10.58 -10.11 -9.21
N GLN A 84 -10.95 -10.98 -10.14
CA GLN A 84 -11.69 -10.62 -11.36
C GLN A 84 -13.19 -10.56 -11.04
N VAL A 85 -13.92 -9.63 -11.65
CA VAL A 85 -15.38 -9.55 -11.50
C VAL A 85 -15.99 -10.60 -12.43
N THR A 86 -16.45 -11.71 -11.86
CA THR A 86 -17.27 -12.69 -12.57
C THR A 86 -18.73 -12.23 -12.53
N SER A 87 -19.22 -11.71 -13.65
CA SER A 87 -20.62 -11.32 -13.84
C SER A 87 -21.53 -12.56 -13.81
N TYR A 88 -21.84 -13.07 -12.62
CA TYR A 88 -22.89 -14.08 -12.48
C TYR A 88 -24.25 -13.41 -12.69
N LEU A 89 -24.82 -13.66 -13.88
CA LEU A 89 -26.10 -13.19 -14.42
C LEU A 89 -27.33 -13.72 -13.65
N TYR A 90 -27.36 -13.61 -12.32
CA TYR A 90 -28.56 -13.94 -11.53
C TYR A 90 -29.14 -12.75 -10.75
N ASP A 91 -28.69 -11.53 -11.03
CA ASP A 91 -29.40 -10.32 -10.60
C ASP A 91 -30.22 -9.80 -11.77
N LEU A 92 -31.50 -10.19 -11.80
CA LEU A 92 -32.49 -9.41 -12.52
C LEU A 92 -32.38 -7.97 -12.00
N GLN A 93 -32.10 -7.04 -12.91
CA GLN A 93 -32.36 -5.60 -12.79
C GLN A 93 -31.26 -4.66 -12.26
N THR A 94 -29.97 -5.05 -12.26
CA THR A 94 -28.87 -4.05 -12.21
C THR A 94 -28.56 -3.51 -13.60
N THR A 95 -29.46 -2.69 -14.16
CA THR A 95 -29.23 -1.88 -15.38
C THR A 95 -28.48 -0.59 -15.01
N GLY A 96 -27.19 -0.71 -14.69
CA GLY A 96 -26.35 0.43 -14.30
C GLY A 96 -24.93 0.36 -14.89
N GLU A 97 -24.23 1.49 -14.91
CA GLU A 97 -22.86 1.62 -15.43
C GLU A 97 -21.86 0.66 -14.75
N CYS A 98 -22.12 0.29 -13.49
CA CYS A 98 -21.26 -0.60 -12.69
C CYS A 98 -21.18 -2.04 -13.25
N THR A 99 -22.21 -2.53 -13.96
CA THR A 99 -22.28 -3.92 -14.43
C THR A 99 -21.33 -4.20 -15.61
N ARG A 100 -20.87 -3.16 -16.30
CA ARG A 100 -19.92 -3.27 -17.43
C ARG A 100 -18.46 -3.45 -16.98
N ILE A 101 -18.17 -3.26 -15.69
CA ILE A 101 -16.81 -3.24 -15.18
C ILE A 101 -16.37 -4.65 -14.76
N GLU A 102 -15.35 -5.17 -15.43
CA GLU A 102 -14.82 -6.52 -15.20
C GLU A 102 -13.67 -6.57 -14.17
N ASN A 103 -13.12 -5.40 -13.81
CA ASN A 103 -11.99 -5.28 -12.89
C ASN A 103 -12.42 -4.70 -11.53
N CYS A 104 -12.04 -5.37 -10.43
CA CYS A 104 -12.32 -4.87 -9.08
C CYS A 104 -11.79 -3.44 -8.87
N TRP A 105 -10.59 -3.16 -9.38
CA TRP A 105 -9.94 -1.87 -9.19
C TRP A 105 -10.70 -0.71 -9.88
N GLU A 106 -11.26 -0.95 -11.05
CA GLU A 106 -12.07 0.04 -11.76
C GLU A 106 -13.44 0.21 -11.11
N CYS A 107 -14.01 -0.89 -10.60
CA CYS A 107 -15.27 -0.88 -9.87
C CYS A 107 -15.18 -0.06 -8.57
N THR A 108 -14.12 -0.27 -7.79
CA THR A 108 -13.94 0.38 -6.49
C THR A 108 -13.45 1.83 -6.57
N ARG A 109 -12.96 2.27 -7.75
CA ARG A 109 -12.56 3.65 -8.02
C ARG A 109 -13.77 4.55 -8.32
N ASN A 110 -14.84 4.00 -8.88
CA ASN A 110 -16.03 4.78 -9.20
C ASN A 110 -16.80 5.16 -7.92
N ALA A 111 -17.27 6.39 -7.82
CA ALA A 111 -17.93 6.90 -6.61
C ALA A 111 -19.26 6.19 -6.32
N ASP A 112 -19.93 5.73 -7.38
CA ASP A 112 -21.28 5.16 -7.38
C ASP A 112 -21.31 3.62 -7.37
N CYS A 113 -20.14 2.97 -7.42
CA CYS A 113 -20.02 1.51 -7.48
C CYS A 113 -19.29 0.95 -6.24
N GLY A 114 -19.52 -0.33 -5.96
CA GLY A 114 -18.89 -1.09 -4.89
C GLY A 114 -18.68 -2.55 -5.31
N PHE A 115 -17.76 -3.24 -4.64
CA PHE A 115 -17.38 -4.61 -4.99
C PHE A 115 -17.93 -5.59 -3.96
N CYS A 116 -18.63 -6.62 -4.42
CA CYS A 116 -19.22 -7.67 -3.60
C CYS A 116 -18.62 -9.04 -3.99
N ALA A 117 -18.05 -9.77 -3.04
CA ALA A 117 -17.40 -11.05 -3.30
C ALA A 117 -17.69 -12.11 -2.23
N VAL A 118 -17.42 -13.37 -2.58
CA VAL A 118 -17.55 -14.52 -1.67
C VAL A 118 -16.19 -14.97 -1.17
N GLU A 119 -16.02 -15.01 0.14
CA GLU A 119 -14.86 -15.61 0.80
C GLU A 119 -14.90 -17.16 0.75
N PRO A 120 -13.73 -17.83 0.73
CA PRO A 120 -12.38 -17.30 0.89
C PRO A 120 -11.60 -17.05 -0.42
N GLY A 121 -12.10 -17.50 -1.57
CA GLY A 121 -11.38 -17.44 -2.85
C GLY A 121 -11.57 -16.15 -3.65
N PHE A 122 -12.61 -15.37 -3.35
CA PHE A 122 -13.01 -14.18 -4.13
C PHE A 122 -13.30 -14.47 -5.61
N ASP A 123 -13.46 -15.74 -5.99
CA ASP A 123 -13.70 -16.19 -7.37
C ASP A 123 -15.10 -15.84 -7.90
N LYS A 124 -16.03 -15.49 -7.00
CA LYS A 124 -17.42 -15.15 -7.32
C LYS A 124 -17.73 -13.72 -6.90
N ALA A 125 -17.22 -12.76 -7.67
CA ALA A 125 -17.35 -11.35 -7.36
C ALA A 125 -18.16 -10.57 -8.41
N THR A 126 -18.93 -9.58 -7.95
CA THR A 126 -19.82 -8.77 -8.78
C THR A 126 -19.63 -7.29 -8.42
N CYS A 127 -19.55 -6.43 -9.44
CA CYS A 127 -19.58 -4.98 -9.25
C CYS A 127 -21.04 -4.52 -9.14
N VAL A 128 -21.38 -3.87 -8.03
CA VAL A 128 -22.77 -3.50 -7.68
C VAL A 128 -22.86 -2.01 -7.38
N SER A 129 -24.04 -1.42 -7.56
CA SER A 129 -24.25 -0.01 -7.26
C SER A 129 -24.23 0.26 -5.75
N ARG A 130 -23.62 1.37 -5.38
CA ARG A 130 -23.43 1.80 -3.99
C ARG A 130 -24.75 2.19 -3.32
N GLY A 131 -24.95 1.74 -2.08
CA GLY A 131 -26.14 2.07 -1.27
C GLY A 131 -26.22 3.56 -0.87
N PRO A 132 -27.34 4.01 -0.25
CA PRO A 132 -27.54 5.41 0.14
C PRO A 132 -26.51 5.89 1.20
N ASP A 133 -26.03 7.14 1.04
CA ASP A 133 -24.81 7.71 1.64
C ASP A 133 -24.55 7.39 3.12
N LYS A 134 -25.58 7.34 3.96
CA LYS A 134 -25.44 7.12 5.40
C LYS A 134 -25.04 5.68 5.77
N VAL A 135 -25.24 4.70 4.88
CA VAL A 135 -24.95 3.27 5.11
C VAL A 135 -24.27 2.63 3.88
N ALA A 136 -23.83 3.48 2.94
CA ALA A 136 -23.29 3.12 1.63
C ALA A 136 -21.98 2.32 1.65
N SER A 137 -21.26 2.38 2.78
CA SER A 137 -20.00 1.67 2.99
C SER A 137 -20.18 0.24 3.48
N LEU A 138 -21.40 -0.15 3.89
CA LEU A 138 -21.68 -1.44 4.52
C LEU A 138 -22.47 -2.37 3.60
N PHE A 139 -23.32 -1.83 2.72
CA PHE A 139 -24.19 -2.62 1.85
C PHE A 139 -24.33 -1.99 0.45
N ALA A 140 -24.57 -2.84 -0.53
CA ALA A 140 -24.98 -2.44 -1.87
C ALA A 140 -26.42 -1.92 -1.88
N LYS A 141 -26.77 -1.12 -2.90
CA LYS A 141 -28.15 -0.64 -3.10
C LYS A 141 -29.07 -1.81 -3.47
N GLU A 142 -28.65 -2.59 -4.46
CA GLU A 142 -29.40 -3.68 -5.07
C GLU A 142 -28.45 -4.86 -5.34
N GLY A 143 -29.01 -6.06 -5.42
CA GLY A 143 -28.28 -7.28 -5.72
C GLY A 143 -27.52 -7.92 -4.55
N ARG A 144 -26.49 -8.71 -4.88
CA ARG A 144 -25.63 -9.36 -3.87
C ARG A 144 -24.99 -8.31 -2.94
N CYS A 145 -24.95 -8.61 -1.65
CA CYS A 145 -24.54 -7.67 -0.60
C CYS A 145 -25.51 -6.49 -0.33
N SER A 146 -26.76 -6.51 -0.83
CA SER A 146 -27.82 -5.59 -0.37
C SER A 146 -28.36 -5.96 1.02
N LYS A 147 -28.98 -5.01 1.73
CA LYS A 147 -29.49 -5.19 3.10
C LYS A 147 -30.46 -6.36 3.23
N ASP A 148 -31.33 -6.55 2.24
CA ASP A 148 -32.33 -7.64 2.25
C ASP A 148 -31.70 -9.01 1.96
N ALA A 149 -30.61 -9.02 1.19
CA ALA A 149 -29.83 -10.22 0.90
C ALA A 149 -28.97 -10.66 2.10
N TYR A 150 -28.54 -9.72 2.96
CA TYR A 150 -27.76 -10.03 4.17
C TYR A 150 -28.59 -10.78 5.23
N GLY A 151 -29.92 -10.60 5.22
CA GLY A 151 -30.85 -11.24 6.16
C GLY A 151 -31.50 -12.54 5.67
N ASN A 152 -31.66 -12.74 4.35
CA ASN A 152 -32.51 -13.82 3.81
C ASN A 152 -31.85 -14.77 2.79
N PHE A 153 -30.53 -14.80 2.66
CA PHE A 153 -29.87 -15.86 1.90
C PHE A 153 -29.67 -17.11 2.78
N LYS A 154 -30.52 -18.14 2.60
CA LYS A 154 -30.30 -19.50 3.11
C LYS A 154 -29.09 -20.14 2.39
N GLY A 155 -27.89 -19.67 2.71
CA GLY A 155 -26.64 -20.21 2.19
C GLY A 155 -25.50 -19.19 2.09
N GLY A 156 -24.87 -18.85 3.22
CA GLY A 156 -23.47 -18.41 3.22
C GLY A 156 -23.14 -17.19 4.07
N LYS A 157 -22.54 -17.41 5.23
CA LYS A 157 -21.94 -16.40 6.13
C LYS A 157 -20.64 -15.75 5.55
N ASN A 158 -20.46 -15.75 4.23
CA ASN A 158 -19.16 -15.51 3.58
C ASN A 158 -19.21 -14.41 2.48
N LEU A 159 -20.19 -13.51 2.52
CA LEU A 159 -20.30 -12.39 1.56
C LEU A 159 -19.66 -11.14 2.17
N ILE A 160 -18.72 -10.53 1.43
CA ILE A 160 -18.09 -9.28 1.81
C ILE A 160 -18.41 -8.19 0.81
N TYR A 161 -18.71 -7.00 1.31
CA TYR A 161 -18.89 -5.78 0.54
C TYR A 161 -17.77 -4.82 0.87
N THR A 162 -17.10 -4.30 -0.15
CA THR A 162 -15.99 -3.36 0.00
C THR A 162 -16.11 -2.19 -0.96
N TYR A 163 -15.58 -1.05 -0.52
CA TYR A 163 -15.52 0.19 -1.28
C TYR A 163 -14.12 0.82 -1.15
N GLY A 164 -13.51 1.13 -2.30
CA GLY A 164 -12.20 1.77 -2.37
C GLY A 164 -10.99 0.88 -2.03
N TYR A 165 -11.16 -0.44 -1.94
CA TYR A 165 -10.05 -1.41 -1.89
C TYR A 165 -10.48 -2.76 -2.47
N CYS A 166 -9.52 -3.55 -2.96
CA CYS A 166 -9.77 -4.85 -3.60
C CYS A 166 -9.16 -6.01 -2.80
N PRO A 167 -9.96 -6.87 -2.15
CA PRO A 167 -9.47 -7.96 -1.33
C PRO A 167 -8.82 -9.03 -2.20
N SER A 168 -7.58 -9.40 -1.89
CA SER A 168 -6.82 -10.40 -2.67
C SER A 168 -6.09 -11.35 -1.72
N PRO A 169 -6.02 -12.66 -2.03
CA PRO A 169 -5.20 -13.58 -1.24
C PRO A 169 -3.70 -13.26 -1.35
N TYR A 170 -3.29 -12.47 -2.34
CA TYR A 170 -1.90 -12.07 -2.56
C TYR A 170 -1.49 -10.79 -1.82
N SER A 171 -2.41 -10.12 -1.13
CA SER A 171 -2.16 -8.86 -0.42
C SER A 171 -1.00 -8.94 0.58
N TRP A 172 -0.76 -10.12 1.19
CA TRP A 172 0.34 -10.34 2.14
C TRP A 172 1.73 -10.17 1.51
N LEU A 173 1.89 -10.39 0.20
CA LEU A 173 3.16 -10.20 -0.49
C LEU A 173 3.63 -8.74 -0.43
N ALA A 174 2.67 -7.79 -0.48
CA ALA A 174 2.96 -6.37 -0.31
C ALA A 174 3.48 -6.06 1.10
N VAL A 175 2.94 -6.71 2.13
CA VAL A 175 3.42 -6.57 3.53
C VAL A 175 4.84 -7.10 3.67
N VAL A 176 5.13 -8.28 3.10
CA VAL A 176 6.47 -8.87 3.14
C VAL A 176 7.48 -8.00 2.39
N GLY A 177 7.12 -7.48 1.21
CA GLY A 177 7.97 -6.54 0.48
C GLY A 177 8.25 -5.25 1.28
N LEU A 178 7.25 -4.74 2.01
CA LEU A 178 7.42 -3.57 2.87
C LEU A 178 8.36 -3.85 4.04
N ILE A 179 8.26 -5.02 4.65
CA ILE A 179 9.17 -5.48 5.71
C ILE A 179 10.60 -5.57 5.17
N LEU A 180 10.81 -6.19 4.01
CA LEU A 180 12.13 -6.29 3.38
C LEU A 180 12.72 -4.91 3.06
N PHE A 181 11.90 -3.98 2.57
CA PHE A 181 12.32 -2.60 2.34
C PHE A 181 12.79 -1.94 3.64
N VAL A 182 12.02 -2.07 4.73
CA VAL A 182 12.38 -1.52 6.04
C VAL A 182 13.67 -2.15 6.58
N LEU A 183 13.86 -3.46 6.41
CA LEU A 183 15.08 -4.16 6.82
C LEU A 183 16.32 -3.68 6.06
N GLY A 184 16.19 -3.41 4.76
CA GLY A 184 17.30 -2.85 3.96
C GLY A 184 17.60 -1.38 4.29
N PHE A 185 16.56 -0.61 4.63
CA PHE A 185 16.67 0.82 4.91
C PHE A 185 17.21 1.14 6.31
N ALA A 186 16.78 0.40 7.34
CA ALA A 186 17.05 0.72 8.74
C ALA A 186 18.54 0.76 9.14
N PRO A 187 19.43 -0.15 8.68
CA PRO A 187 20.85 -0.15 9.04
C PRO A 187 21.65 0.99 8.42
N GLY A 188 21.39 1.27 7.14
CA GLY A 188 22.27 2.10 6.30
C GLY A 188 21.65 3.46 6.01
N ALA A 189 20.68 3.49 5.10
CA ALA A 189 20.09 4.73 4.59
C ALA A 189 19.42 5.59 5.68
N GLY A 190 18.96 4.98 6.78
CA GLY A 190 18.43 5.70 7.93
C GLY A 190 19.48 6.49 8.73
N PRO A 191 20.43 5.83 9.42
CA PRO A 191 21.37 6.49 10.32
C PRO A 191 22.67 6.99 9.64
N MET A 192 23.13 6.35 8.56
CA MET A 192 24.47 6.62 8.01
C MET A 192 24.66 8.05 7.48
N PRO A 193 23.68 8.68 6.78
CA PRO A 193 23.85 10.06 6.32
C PRO A 193 24.11 11.03 7.47
N TRP A 194 23.49 10.80 8.63
CA TRP A 194 23.66 11.65 9.82
C TRP A 194 25.03 11.45 10.48
N THR A 195 25.51 10.21 10.55
CA THR A 195 26.84 9.91 11.11
C THR A 195 27.96 10.38 10.19
N ILE A 196 27.79 10.19 8.88
CA ILE A 196 28.76 10.59 7.86
C ILE A 196 28.89 12.12 7.81
N ASN A 197 27.76 12.85 7.85
CA ASN A 197 27.77 14.32 7.90
C ASN A 197 28.51 14.85 9.14
N ALA A 198 28.47 14.15 10.27
CA ALA A 198 29.22 14.55 11.45
C ALA A 198 30.75 14.33 11.33
N GLU A 199 31.17 13.39 10.49
CA GLU A 199 32.57 12.94 10.36
C GLU A 199 33.33 13.60 9.21
N ILE A 200 32.65 13.96 8.11
CA ILE A 200 33.30 14.52 6.91
C ILE A 200 33.71 15.99 7.09
N TYR A 201 32.91 16.79 7.80
CA TYR A 201 33.12 18.24 7.84
C TYR A 201 34.15 18.68 8.88
N PRO A 202 35.10 19.57 8.51
CA PRO A 202 36.03 20.16 9.47
C PRO A 202 35.28 21.06 10.47
N LEU A 203 35.86 21.25 11.66
CA LEU A 203 35.19 21.85 12.82
C LEU A 203 34.62 23.26 12.56
N TRP A 204 35.29 24.06 11.73
CA TRP A 204 34.92 25.46 11.47
C TRP A 204 33.67 25.65 10.60
N CYS A 205 33.28 24.65 9.80
CA CYS A 205 32.09 24.72 8.93
C CYS A 205 31.03 23.65 9.21
N ARG A 206 31.27 22.76 10.18
CA ARG A 206 30.40 21.61 10.47
C ARG A 206 28.94 21.99 10.71
N SER A 207 28.68 23.08 11.45
CA SER A 207 27.32 23.52 11.76
C SER A 207 26.58 24.02 10.51
N VAL A 208 27.25 24.79 9.65
CA VAL A 208 26.69 25.32 8.40
C VAL A 208 26.41 24.18 7.43
N ALA A 209 27.37 23.29 7.22
CA ALA A 209 27.23 22.15 6.31
C ALA A 209 26.11 21.18 6.76
N ASN A 210 26.04 20.86 8.06
CA ASN A 210 24.93 20.07 8.60
C ASN A 210 23.58 20.75 8.44
N SER A 211 23.52 22.08 8.54
CA SER A 211 22.27 22.85 8.37
C SER A 211 21.78 22.78 6.92
N ILE A 212 22.68 22.94 5.95
CA ILE A 212 22.36 22.80 4.52
C ILE A 212 21.90 21.37 4.20
N ALA A 213 22.63 20.35 4.67
CA ALA A 213 22.26 18.95 4.45
C ALA A 213 20.89 18.63 5.05
N THR A 214 20.59 19.16 6.23
CA THR A 214 19.29 19.02 6.88
C THR A 214 18.20 19.70 6.06
N LEU A 215 18.42 20.94 5.60
CA LEU A 215 17.49 21.66 4.73
C LEU A 215 17.17 20.87 3.45
N CYS A 216 18.18 20.33 2.77
CA CYS A 216 18.00 19.50 1.58
C CYS A 216 17.14 18.26 1.90
N ASN A 217 17.41 17.56 3.00
CA ASN A 217 16.62 16.41 3.41
C ASN A 217 15.15 16.78 3.68
N TRP A 218 14.91 17.91 4.35
CA TRP A 218 13.54 18.39 4.61
C TRP A 218 12.81 18.82 3.35
N ALA A 219 13.50 19.51 2.43
CA ALA A 219 12.95 19.88 1.13
C ALA A 219 12.57 18.65 0.31
N SER A 220 13.43 17.63 0.26
CA SER A 220 13.13 16.36 -0.42
C SER A 220 11.93 15.64 0.22
N ASN A 221 11.85 15.58 1.55
CA ASN A 221 10.70 14.98 2.23
C ASN A 221 9.38 15.71 1.93
N TYR A 222 9.42 17.05 1.88
CA TYR A 222 8.26 17.85 1.50
C TYR A 222 7.82 17.56 0.05
N LEU A 223 8.77 17.54 -0.88
CA LEU A 223 8.51 17.23 -2.29
C LEU A 223 7.91 15.83 -2.49
N VAL A 224 8.41 14.81 -1.78
CA VAL A 224 7.85 13.46 -1.83
C VAL A 224 6.42 13.45 -1.29
N SER A 225 6.17 14.14 -0.18
CA SER A 225 4.84 14.18 0.46
C SER A 225 3.77 14.78 -0.46
N ILE A 226 4.08 15.90 -1.13
CA ILE A 226 3.13 16.54 -2.05
C ILE A 226 2.91 15.75 -3.34
N SER A 227 3.96 15.05 -3.83
CA SER A 227 3.90 14.32 -5.09
C SER A 227 3.29 12.92 -4.96
N PHE A 228 3.35 12.30 -3.78
CA PHE A 228 2.96 10.91 -3.56
C PHE A 228 1.54 10.57 -4.06
N LEU A 229 0.53 11.37 -3.68
CA LEU A 229 -0.85 11.12 -4.10
C LEU A 229 -1.04 11.32 -5.61
N THR A 230 -0.34 12.28 -6.21
CA THR A 230 -0.39 12.53 -7.66
C THR A 230 0.24 11.38 -8.43
N VAL A 231 1.40 10.91 -7.96
CA VAL A 231 2.14 9.80 -8.57
C VAL A 231 1.36 8.48 -8.44
N THR A 232 0.79 8.16 -7.27
CA THR A 232 -0.01 6.94 -7.10
C THR A 232 -1.27 6.94 -7.96
N LYS A 233 -1.97 8.08 -8.08
CA LYS A 233 -3.09 8.21 -9.03
C LYS A 233 -2.64 8.02 -10.48
N ALA A 234 -1.54 8.65 -10.87
CA ALA A 234 -1.00 8.55 -12.22
C ALA A 234 -0.58 7.11 -12.56
N ILE A 235 0.28 6.49 -11.74
CA ILE A 235 0.79 5.13 -11.95
C ILE A 235 -0.36 4.14 -12.09
N THR A 236 -1.41 4.28 -11.30
CA THR A 236 -2.53 3.34 -11.39
C THR A 236 -3.42 3.56 -12.61
N SER A 237 -3.35 4.73 -13.26
CA SER A 237 -3.91 4.95 -14.60
C SER A 237 -3.01 4.36 -15.69
N TRP A 238 -1.68 4.49 -15.56
CA TRP A 238 -0.73 3.91 -16.53
C TRP A 238 -0.65 2.38 -16.47
N GLY A 239 -0.81 1.78 -15.28
CA GLY A 239 -0.90 0.34 -15.11
C GLY A 239 -2.15 -0.29 -15.75
N GLN A 240 -3.21 0.50 -15.94
CA GLN A 240 -4.38 0.12 -16.75
C GLN A 240 -4.07 0.17 -18.25
N CYS A 241 -3.34 1.19 -18.72
CA CYS A 241 -2.93 1.31 -20.12
C CYS A 241 -2.00 0.16 -20.57
N LEU A 242 -1.11 -0.32 -19.70
CA LEU A 242 -0.25 -1.49 -19.98
C LEU A 242 -1.02 -2.81 -20.14
N LYS A 243 -2.30 -2.86 -19.72
CA LYS A 243 -3.21 -4.00 -19.91
C LYS A 243 -4.16 -3.85 -21.11
N PHE A 244 -3.85 -3.01 -22.10
CA PHE A 244 -4.58 -3.06 -23.38
C PHE A 244 -3.83 -3.89 -24.43
N LYS A 245 -4.52 -4.95 -24.90
CA LYS A 245 -4.22 -5.85 -26.02
C LYS A 245 -3.16 -6.94 -25.80
N VAL A 246 -3.62 -8.06 -25.24
CA VAL A 246 -3.45 -9.38 -25.90
C VAL A 246 -4.85 -9.97 -26.07
#